data_AF-A0A971MZI0-F1
#
_entry.id   AF-A0A971MZI0-F1
#
_cell.length_a   1.000
_cell.length_b   1.000
_cell.length_c   1.000
_cell.angle_alpha   90.00
_cell.angle_beta   90.00
_cell.angle_gamma   90.00
#
_symmetry.space_group_name_H-M   'P 1'
#
loop_
_entity.id
_entity.type
_entity.pdbx_description
1 polymer ?
#
loop_
_entity_poly.entity_id
_entity_poly.type
_entity_poly.pdbx_seq_one_letter_code
_entity_poly.pdbx_strand_id
1 'polypeptide(L)'
;GGSATMMLAGFSLTFLAFAIPAGILGQKIGRRRTILLGLLGICVLFLPILARPQQWLVQVLLMAGGICWAFVNINSLPMVLEFSSNRTVGTFPGYYYFFSFTSAIVSPILYGFLQDILKSHAYLFAFSIICFALAFLFMLLVKHGDNLELAQKRIKESEA
;
A
#
# COMPACT_ATOMS: atom_id res chain seq x y z
N GLY A 1 -13.69 13.79 -18.94
CA GLY A 1 -14.54 13.07 -17.99
C GLY A 1 -14.24 11.58 -17.95
N GLY A 2 -14.62 10.82 -18.99
CA GLY A 2 -14.67 9.35 -18.92
C GLY A 2 -13.33 8.60 -18.76
N SER A 3 -12.23 9.07 -19.36
CA SER A 3 -10.95 8.32 -19.30
C SER A 3 -10.36 8.23 -17.88
N ALA A 4 -10.47 9.28 -17.07
CA ALA A 4 -10.02 9.27 -15.68
C ALA A 4 -10.88 8.34 -14.81
N THR A 5 -12.20 8.34 -15.03
CA THR A 5 -13.13 7.42 -14.37
C THR A 5 -12.79 5.96 -14.70
N MET A 6 -12.48 5.66 -15.97
CA MET A 6 -12.08 4.31 -16.39
C MET A 6 -10.76 3.86 -15.77
N MET A 7 -9.78 4.77 -15.60
CA MET A 7 -8.52 4.47 -14.93
C MET A 7 -8.73 4.10 -13.47
N LEU A 8 -9.52 4.90 -12.74
CA LEU A 8 -9.86 4.64 -11.34
C LEU A 8 -10.68 3.36 -11.17
N ALA A 9 -11.65 3.11 -12.07
CA ALA A 9 -12.42 1.88 -12.08
C ALA A 9 -11.53 0.66 -12.33
N GLY A 10 -10.61 0.74 -13.29
CA GLY A 10 -9.63 -0.32 -13.58
C GLY A 10 -8.73 -0.62 -12.38
N PHE A 11 -8.19 0.41 -11.73
CA PHE A 11 -7.39 0.26 -10.50
C PHE A 11 -8.19 -0.44 -9.38
N SER A 12 -9.41 0.03 -9.10
CA SER A 12 -10.24 -0.55 -8.04
C SER A 12 -10.64 -1.99 -8.34
N LEU A 13 -10.92 -2.31 -9.62
CA LEU A 13 -11.28 -3.65 -10.05
C LEU A 13 -10.12 -4.63 -9.89
N THR A 14 -8.91 -4.25 -10.33
CA THR A 14 -7.73 -5.12 -10.17
C THR A 14 -7.34 -5.26 -8.71
N PHE A 15 -7.41 -4.18 -7.92
CA PHE A 15 -7.22 -4.24 -6.48
C PHE A 15 -8.16 -5.26 -5.82
N LEU A 16 -9.46 -5.18 -6.11
CA LEU A 16 -10.46 -6.06 -5.52
C LEU A 16 -10.27 -7.51 -5.99
N ALA A 17 -10.04 -7.72 -7.29
CA ALA A 17 -9.80 -9.05 -7.85
C ALA A 17 -8.58 -9.74 -7.23
N PHE A 18 -7.53 -8.96 -6.93
CA PHE A 18 -6.30 -9.47 -6.32
C PHE A 18 -6.28 -9.40 -4.79
N ALA A 19 -7.33 -8.93 -4.13
CA ALA A 19 -7.40 -8.85 -2.67
C ALA A 19 -7.27 -10.23 -2.00
N ILE A 20 -7.97 -11.23 -2.53
CA ILE A 20 -7.92 -12.61 -2.01
C ILE A 20 -6.55 -13.26 -2.31
N PRO A 21 -6.05 -13.25 -3.56
CA PRO A 21 -4.70 -13.74 -3.87
C PRO A 21 -3.60 -13.08 -3.01
N ALA A 22 -3.70 -11.76 -2.79
CA ALA A 22 -2.77 -10.99 -1.97
C ALA A 22 -2.69 -11.50 -0.52
N GLY A 23 -3.85 -11.82 0.05
CA GLY A 23 -3.93 -12.36 1.41
C GLY A 23 -3.32 -13.76 1.51
N ILE A 24 -3.63 -14.65 0.56
CA ILE A 24 -3.07 -16.01 0.52
C ILE A 24 -1.55 -15.96 0.35
N LEU A 25 -1.05 -15.08 -0.52
CA LEU A 25 0.38 -14.90 -0.74
C LEU A 25 1.06 -14.40 0.55
N GLY A 26 0.46 -13.41 1.21
CA GLY A 26 0.93 -12.91 2.50
C GLY A 26 1.03 -13.98 3.58
N GLN A 27 0.10 -14.94 3.59
CA GLN A 27 0.16 -16.06 4.53
C GLN A 27 1.25 -17.10 4.15
N LYS A 28 1.49 -17.34 2.86
CA LYS A 28 2.46 -18.35 2.42
C LYS A 28 3.92 -17.89 2.53
N ILE A 29 4.23 -16.68 2.07
CA ILE A 29 5.62 -16.18 1.98
C ILE A 29 5.98 -15.18 3.08
N GLY A 30 5.01 -14.81 3.93
CA GLY A 30 5.16 -13.77 4.94
C GLY A 30 4.56 -12.43 4.49
N ARG A 31 3.83 -11.80 5.42
CA ARG A 31 3.12 -10.53 5.17
C ARG A 31 4.11 -9.41 4.86
N ARG A 32 5.24 -9.37 5.58
CA ARG A 32 6.29 -8.37 5.36
C ARG A 32 6.87 -8.44 3.95
N ARG A 33 7.22 -9.64 3.48
CA ARG A 33 7.76 -9.83 2.13
C ARG A 33 6.76 -9.45 1.06
N THR A 34 5.49 -9.78 1.27
CA THR A 34 4.40 -9.41 0.33
C THR A 34 4.23 -7.89 0.23
N ILE A 35 4.26 -7.17 1.36
CA ILE A 35 4.21 -5.69 1.36
C ILE A 35 5.44 -5.09 0.66
N LEU A 36 6.64 -5.59 0.93
CA LEU A 36 7.87 -5.13 0.27
C LEU A 36 7.83 -5.33 -1.24
N LEU A 37 7.34 -6.49 -1.71
CA LEU A 37 7.13 -6.77 -3.14
C LEU A 37 6.12 -5.80 -3.76
N GLY A 38 5.02 -5.52 -3.07
CA GLY A 38 4.02 -4.54 -3.51
C GLY A 38 4.61 -3.13 -3.64
N LEU A 39 5.32 -2.65 -2.61
CA LEU A 39 5.97 -1.33 -2.60
C LEU A 39 7.02 -1.21 -3.71
N LEU A 40 7.88 -2.21 -3.87
CA LEU A 40 8.88 -2.24 -4.94
C LEU A 40 8.23 -2.26 -6.33
N GLY A 41 7.16 -3.05 -6.49
CA GLY A 41 6.37 -3.10 -7.72
C GLY A 41 5.79 -1.73 -8.09
N ILE A 42 5.18 -1.01 -7.13
CA ILE A 42 4.64 0.34 -7.39
C ILE A 42 5.74 1.30 -7.83
N CYS A 43 6.89 1.31 -7.14
CA CYS A 43 8.02 2.17 -7.51
C CYS A 43 8.49 1.89 -8.94
N VAL A 44 8.67 0.62 -9.31
CA VAL A 44 9.11 0.23 -10.66
C VAL A 44 8.07 0.57 -11.72
N LEU A 45 6.79 0.33 -11.45
CA LEU A 45 5.70 0.59 -12.39
C LEU A 45 5.52 2.09 -12.67
N PHE A 46 5.87 2.97 -11.75
CA PHE A 46 5.69 4.41 -11.94
C PHE A 46 6.89 5.10 -12.62
N LEU A 47 8.07 4.46 -12.68
CA LEU A 47 9.25 5.02 -13.37
C LEU A 47 9.03 5.32 -14.87
N PRO A 48 8.41 4.44 -15.67
CA PRO A 48 8.16 4.71 -17.09
C PRO A 48 7.21 5.90 -17.33
N ILE A 49 6.29 6.14 -16.39
CA ILE A 49 5.33 7.27 -16.46
C ILE A 49 6.08 8.60 -16.40
N LEU A 50 7.16 8.66 -15.62
CA LEU A 50 7.99 9.85 -15.49
C LEU A 50 8.73 10.21 -16.78
N ALA A 51 9.17 9.19 -17.52
CA ALA A 51 9.91 9.38 -18.77
C ALA A 51 9.00 9.70 -19.96
N ARG A 52 7.84 9.03 -20.07
CA ARG A 52 6.88 9.24 -21.16
C ARG A 52 5.43 9.13 -20.67
N PRO A 53 4.81 10.25 -20.24
CA PRO A 53 3.43 10.24 -19.80
C PRO A 53 2.48 10.07 -21.00
N GLN A 54 2.21 8.83 -21.40
CA GLN A 54 1.22 8.48 -22.42
C GLN A 54 -0.07 7.97 -21.76
N GLN A 55 -1.23 8.45 -22.23
CA GLN A 55 -2.55 8.14 -21.65
C GLN A 55 -2.78 6.63 -21.48
N TRP A 56 -2.53 5.85 -22.53
CA TRP A 56 -2.74 4.39 -22.52
C TRP A 56 -1.76 3.68 -21.57
N LEU A 57 -0.51 4.16 -21.50
CA LEU A 57 0.52 3.62 -20.63
C LEU A 57 0.16 3.84 -19.15
N VAL A 58 -0.28 5.04 -18.79
CA VAL A 58 -0.76 5.34 -17.43
C VAL A 58 -1.93 4.44 -17.05
N GLN A 59 -2.85 4.17 -17.98
CA GLN A 59 -4.01 3.32 -17.71
C GLN A 59 -3.60 1.88 -17.39
N VAL A 60 -2.71 1.29 -18.20
CA VAL A 60 -2.21 -0.08 -17.97
C VAL A 60 -1.40 -0.15 -16.66
N LEU A 61 -0.54 0.84 -16.42
CA LEU A 61 0.31 0.86 -15.22
C LEU A 61 -0.49 1.11 -13.94
N LEU A 62 -1.58 1.88 -13.99
CA LEU A 62 -2.50 2.01 -12.85
C LEU A 62 -3.25 0.71 -12.56
N MET A 63 -3.70 -0.02 -13.58
CA MET A 63 -4.31 -1.34 -13.36
C MET A 63 -3.33 -2.31 -12.69
N ALA A 64 -2.07 -2.34 -13.14
CA ALA A 64 -1.01 -3.10 -12.50
C ALA A 64 -0.72 -2.59 -11.07
N GLY A 65 -0.74 -1.27 -10.88
CA GLY A 65 -0.61 -0.62 -9.58
C GLY A 65 -1.68 -1.06 -8.57
N GLY A 66 -2.91 -1.33 -9.02
CA GLY A 66 -3.98 -1.88 -8.17
C GLY A 66 -3.63 -3.25 -7.59
N ILE A 67 -2.95 -4.10 -8.36
CA ILE A 67 -2.47 -5.41 -7.90
C ILE A 67 -1.41 -5.23 -6.82
N CYS A 68 -0.41 -4.38 -7.08
CA CYS A 68 0.64 -4.09 -6.10
C CYS A 68 0.08 -3.43 -4.83
N TRP A 69 -0.92 -2.56 -4.97
CA TRP A 69 -1.61 -1.95 -3.83
C TRP A 69 -2.38 -2.96 -3.00
N ALA A 70 -2.98 -3.99 -3.61
CA ALA A 70 -3.62 -5.08 -2.89
C ALA A 70 -2.61 -5.82 -1.98
N PHE A 71 -1.39 -6.06 -2.45
CA PHE A 71 -0.33 -6.68 -1.64
C PHE A 71 0.00 -5.87 -0.39
N VAL A 72 0.04 -4.54 -0.51
CA VAL A 72 0.30 -3.64 0.61
C VAL A 72 -0.90 -3.60 1.56
N ASN A 73 -2.08 -3.23 1.05
CA ASN A 73 -3.24 -2.90 1.87
C ASN A 73 -3.79 -4.11 2.64
N ILE A 74 -3.93 -5.26 1.96
CA ILE A 74 -4.52 -6.48 2.56
C ILE A 74 -3.64 -7.06 3.68
N ASN A 75 -2.33 -6.89 3.58
CA ASN A 75 -1.39 -7.47 4.54
C ASN A 75 -0.98 -6.50 5.66
N SER A 76 -1.28 -5.20 5.53
CA SER A 76 -0.84 -4.17 6.49
C SER A 76 -1.56 -4.27 7.83
N LEU A 77 -2.90 -4.23 7.83
CA LEU A 77 -3.66 -4.27 9.08
C LEU A 77 -3.42 -5.57 9.85
N PRO A 78 -3.45 -6.75 9.22
CA PRO A 78 -3.18 -7.98 9.93
C PRO A 78 -1.76 -8.05 10.52
N MET A 79 -0.76 -7.45 9.86
CA MET A 79 0.59 -7.35 10.43
C MET A 79 0.64 -6.43 11.65
N VAL A 80 -0.05 -5.29 11.63
CA VAL A 80 -0.11 -4.39 12.80
C VAL A 80 -0.78 -5.09 13.98
N LEU A 81 -1.78 -5.93 13.71
CA LEU A 81 -2.46 -6.74 14.71
C LEU A 81 -1.57 -7.84 15.32
N GLU A 82 -0.52 -8.31 14.63
CA GLU A 82 0.43 -9.29 15.20
C GLU A 82 1.22 -8.72 16.39
N PHE A 83 1.27 -7.40 16.55
CA PHE A 83 1.86 -6.73 17.71
C PHE A 83 0.89 -6.55 18.89
N SER A 84 -0.41 -6.82 18.67
CA SER A 84 -1.43 -6.64 19.70
C SER A 84 -1.50 -7.85 20.63
N SER A 85 -1.70 -7.58 21.92
CA SER A 85 -2.11 -8.58 22.91
C SER A 85 -3.63 -8.48 23.10
N ASN A 86 -4.27 -9.45 23.76
CA ASN A 86 -5.73 -9.39 24.02
C ASN A 86 -6.21 -8.06 24.61
N ARG A 87 -5.40 -7.43 25.46
CA ARG A 87 -5.75 -6.16 26.10
C ARG A 87 -5.68 -4.95 25.15
N THR A 88 -4.97 -5.05 24.03
CA THR A 88 -4.70 -3.95 23.08
C THR A 88 -5.21 -4.22 21.67
N VAL A 89 -5.98 -5.30 21.47
CA VAL A 89 -6.51 -5.71 20.16
C VAL A 89 -7.34 -4.61 19.47
N GLY A 90 -7.99 -3.73 20.24
CA GLY A 90 -8.71 -2.55 19.72
C GLY A 90 -7.83 -1.31 19.49
N THR A 91 -6.72 -1.17 20.23
CA THR A 91 -5.85 0.01 20.18
C THR A 91 -4.98 0.03 18.92
N PHE A 92 -4.44 -1.13 18.53
CA PHE A 92 -3.56 -1.25 17.36
C PHE A 92 -4.25 -0.89 16.03
N PRO A 93 -5.47 -1.38 15.73
CA PRO A 93 -6.26 -0.91 14.60
C PRO A 93 -6.61 0.57 14.72
N GLY A 94 -6.88 1.07 15.93
CA GLY A 94 -7.13 2.48 16.19
C GLY A 94 -5.97 3.36 15.71
N TYR A 95 -4.73 3.02 16.07
CA TYR A 95 -3.55 3.74 15.58
C TYR A 95 -3.39 3.60 14.06
N TYR A 96 -3.57 2.39 13.51
CA TYR A 96 -3.48 2.16 12.07
C TYR A 96 -4.43 3.09 11.29
N TYR A 97 -5.69 3.14 11.69
CA TYR A 97 -6.69 3.97 11.03
C TYR A 97 -6.50 5.46 11.30
N PHE A 98 -6.05 5.84 12.51
CA PHE A 98 -5.71 7.22 12.81
C PHE A 98 -4.67 7.76 11.82
N PHE A 99 -3.52 7.09 11.69
CA PHE A 99 -2.48 7.50 10.74
C PHE A 99 -2.94 7.41 9.28
N SER A 100 -3.74 6.41 8.93
CA SER A 100 -4.27 6.25 7.56
C SER A 100 -5.19 7.42 7.18
N PHE A 101 -6.11 7.80 8.06
CA PHE A 101 -7.01 8.92 7.80
C PHE A 101 -6.30 10.27 7.88
N THR A 102 -5.37 10.46 8.81
CA THR A 102 -4.51 11.65 8.83
C THR A 102 -3.74 11.78 7.52
N SER A 103 -3.15 10.70 7.01
CA SER A 103 -2.46 10.69 5.73
C SER A 103 -3.40 11.03 4.57
N ALA A 104 -4.62 10.48 4.55
CA ALA A 104 -5.61 10.77 3.51
C ALA A 104 -6.04 12.26 3.47
N ILE A 105 -6.01 12.95 4.62
CA ILE A 105 -6.29 14.39 4.72
C ILE A 105 -5.06 15.22 4.34
N VAL A 106 -3.88 14.84 4.83
CA VAL A 106 -2.64 15.60 4.68
C VAL A 106 -2.07 15.48 3.26
N SER A 107 -2.21 14.34 2.59
CA SER A 107 -1.61 14.08 1.28
C SER A 107 -2.12 15.00 0.16
N PRO A 108 -3.44 15.24 -0.01
CA PRO A 108 -3.94 16.16 -1.02
C PRO A 108 -3.50 17.62 -0.78
N ILE A 109 -3.37 18.04 0.49
CA ILE A 109 -2.92 19.39 0.86
C ILE A 109 -1.46 19.59 0.48
N LEU A 110 -0.59 18.63 0.85
CA LEU A 110 0.82 18.62 0.47
C LEU A 110 0.99 18.60 -1.05
N TYR A 111 0.23 17.74 -1.72
CA TYR A 111 0.28 17.64 -3.18
C TYR A 111 -0.18 18.94 -3.86
N GLY A 112 -1.28 19.55 -3.41
CA GLY A 112 -1.78 20.82 -3.93
C GLY A 112 -0.75 21.94 -3.80
N PHE A 113 -0.14 22.07 -2.61
CA PHE A 113 0.94 23.03 -2.38
C PHE A 113 2.14 22.81 -3.31
N LEU A 114 2.54 21.54 -3.51
CA LEU A 114 3.65 21.19 -4.39
C LEU A 114 3.33 21.48 -5.87
N GLN A 115 2.09 21.24 -6.28
CA GLN A 115 1.59 21.53 -7.62
C GLN A 115 1.57 23.05 -7.90
N ASP A 116 1.21 23.87 -6.91
CA ASP A 116 1.18 25.33 -7.05
C ASP A 116 2.58 25.92 -7.29
N ILE A 117 3.61 25.33 -6.67
CA ILE A 117 5.01 25.75 -6.84
C ILE A 117 5.57 25.25 -8.18
N LEU A 118 5.38 23.97 -8.49
CA LEU A 118 6.06 23.29 -9.60
C LEU A 118 5.31 23.37 -10.95
N LYS A 119 4.03 23.73 -10.94
CA LYS A 119 3.16 23.95 -12.12
C LYS A 119 3.16 22.83 -13.19
N SER A 120 3.48 21.59 -12.82
CA SER A 120 3.50 20.45 -13.76
C SER A 120 2.96 19.17 -13.12
N HIS A 121 2.09 18.48 -13.86
CA HIS A 121 1.42 17.26 -13.41
C HIS A 121 2.33 16.03 -13.35
N ALA A 122 3.52 16.08 -13.96
CA ALA A 122 4.48 14.97 -13.90
C ALA A 122 5.01 14.72 -12.47
N TYR A 123 4.97 15.74 -11.62
CA TYR A 123 5.46 15.65 -10.24
C TYR A 123 4.56 14.83 -9.31
N LEU A 124 3.32 14.52 -9.70
CA LEU A 124 2.44 13.57 -8.99
C LEU A 124 3.08 12.20 -8.81
N PHE A 125 3.56 11.64 -9.93
CA PHE A 125 4.14 10.31 -9.95
C PHE A 125 5.52 10.32 -9.31
N ALA A 126 6.30 11.40 -9.48
CA ALA A 126 7.59 11.57 -8.80
C ALA A 126 7.42 11.61 -7.27
N PHE A 127 6.48 12.43 -6.78
CA PHE A 127 6.13 12.52 -5.37
C PHE A 127 5.69 11.16 -4.81
N SER A 128 4.82 10.45 -5.54
CA SER A 128 4.38 9.10 -5.18
C SER A 128 5.55 8.12 -5.07
N ILE A 129 6.46 8.09 -6.05
CA ILE A 129 7.65 7.21 -6.01
C ILE A 129 8.51 7.50 -4.78
N ILE A 130 8.74 8.78 -4.46
CA ILE A 130 9.52 9.17 -3.28
C ILE A 130 8.84 8.70 -1.99
N CYS A 131 7.53 8.90 -1.86
CA CYS A 131 6.77 8.43 -0.69
C CYS A 131 6.78 6.91 -0.57
N PHE A 132 6.58 6.17 -1.67
CA PHE A 132 6.62 4.70 -1.66
C PHE A 132 8.02 4.15 -1.41
N ALA A 133 9.07 4.81 -1.91
CA ALA A 133 10.45 4.46 -1.61
C ALA A 133 10.77 4.68 -0.13
N LEU A 134 10.30 5.79 0.47
CA LEU A 134 10.44 6.04 1.90
C LEU A 134 9.67 5.00 2.73
N ALA A 135 8.46 4.65 2.33
CA ALA A 135 7.68 3.57 2.94
C ALA A 135 8.41 2.22 2.85
N PHE A 136 9.04 1.93 1.70
CA PHE A 136 9.87 0.74 1.52
C PHE A 136 11.04 0.72 2.49
N LEU A 137 11.78 1.84 2.64
CA LEU A 137 12.87 1.96 3.61
C LEU A 137 12.39 1.75 5.06
N PHE A 138 11.26 2.33 5.45
CA PHE A 138 10.69 2.08 6.77
C PHE A 138 10.26 0.63 6.96
N MET A 139 9.75 -0.02 5.92
CA MET A 139 9.36 -1.43 5.95
C MET A 139 10.56 -2.37 6.09
N LEU A 140 11.74 -1.98 5.59
CA LEU A 140 12.98 -2.73 5.82
C LEU A 140 13.38 -2.76 7.31
N LEU A 141 13.10 -1.70 8.06
CA LEU A 141 13.38 -1.60 9.50
C LEU A 141 12.45 -2.47 10.35
N VAL A 142 11.29 -2.88 9.82
CA VAL A 142 10.36 -3.78 10.52
C VAL A 142 10.97 -5.18 10.56
N LYS A 143 11.28 -5.68 11.76
CA LYS A 143 11.90 -7.01 11.94
C LYS A 143 10.90 -8.16 12.13
N HIS A 144 9.61 -7.87 12.33
CA HIS A 144 8.59 -8.85 12.69
C HIS A 144 7.42 -8.83 11.70
N GLY A 145 7.29 -9.91 10.93
CA GLY A 145 6.19 -10.18 10.00
C GLY A 145 6.36 -11.47 9.18
N ASP A 146 7.32 -12.33 9.59
CA ASP A 146 7.75 -13.53 8.86
C ASP A 146 7.39 -14.85 9.61
N ASN A 147 7.01 -14.81 10.89
CA ASN A 147 6.65 -16.01 11.66
C ASN A 147 5.13 -16.12 11.88
N LEU A 148 4.43 -16.52 10.82
CA LEU A 148 2.98 -16.72 10.81
C LEU A 148 2.51 -17.70 11.91
N GLU A 149 3.30 -18.77 12.15
CA GLU A 149 3.01 -19.77 13.19
C GLU A 149 3.04 -19.17 14.60
N LEU A 150 4.02 -18.31 14.92
CA LEU A 150 4.11 -17.67 16.23
C LEU A 150 2.99 -16.66 16.45
N ALA A 151 2.57 -15.93 15.41
CA ALA A 151 1.43 -15.03 15.49
C ALA A 151 0.12 -15.78 15.72
N GLN A 152 -0.13 -16.85 14.96
CA GLN A 152 -1.33 -17.70 15.13
C GLN A 152 -1.35 -18.40 16.49
N LYS A 153 -0.19 -18.85 16.98
CA LYS A 153 -0.05 -19.50 18.28
C LYS A 153 -0.34 -18.52 19.42
N ARG A 154 0.16 -17.28 19.33
CA ARG A 154 -0.13 -16.22 20.31
C ARG A 154 -1.61 -15.82 20.34
N ILE A 155 -2.29 -15.78 19.19
CA ILE A 155 -3.73 -15.50 19.15
C ILE A 155 -4.50 -16.63 19.83
N LYS A 156 -4.21 -17.90 19.50
CA LYS A 156 -4.84 -19.07 20.14
C LYS A 156 -4.57 -19.18 21.64
N GLU A 157 -3.34 -18.89 22.08
CA GLU A 157 -2.97 -18.88 23.50
C GLU A 157 -3.60 -17.72 24.26
N SER A 158 -3.96 -16.63 23.57
CA SER A 158 -4.68 -15.52 24.18
C SER A 158 -6.19 -15.81 24.28
N GLU A 159 -6.76 -16.61 23.39
CA GLU A 159 -8.17 -17.03 23.44
C GLU A 159 -8.47 -18.17 24.43
N ALA A 160 -7.42 -18.79 25.00
CA ALA A 160 -7.49 -19.89 25.99
C ALA A 160 -7.31 -19.40 27.43
#